data_AF-A0A9E3S4F5-F1
#
_entry.id   AF-A0A9E3S4F5-F1
#
_cell.length_a   1.000
_cell.length_b   1.000
_cell.length_c   1.000
_cell.angle_alpha   90.00
_cell.angle_beta   90.00
_cell.angle_gamma   90.00
#
_symmetry.space_group_name_H-M   'P 1'
#
loop_
_entity.id
_entity.type
_entity.pdbx_description
1 polymer ?
#
loop_
_entity_poly.entity_id
_entity_poly.type
_entity_poly.pdbx_seq_one_letter_code
_entity_poly.pdbx_strand_id
1 'polypeptide(L)'
;MIYKPGGDENWTKDGWFAGDPDVHSETFGLVFIGLDGRPLTSDDSACSQAPNLRFDPDSLFNEATRLRADLGAQAIALAKRLREIYEQVPGRQADLETAKVALKTRMEAKALTSFEQLKQDTVASRWLLLIGELELSRKRIETKIERVSETIELIVIEAGRFDNFEAEERLAERSEDLVTLTVLLDDAKHLLGEDTPLAALDDGAKLSAAEEWFQRDFEK
;
A
#
# COMPACT_ATOMS: atom_id res chain seq x y z
N MET A 1 40.48 -22.78 64.12
CA MET A 1 39.51 -23.88 63.91
C MET A 1 38.46 -23.34 62.96
N ILE A 2 38.37 -23.74 61.67
CA ILE A 2 38.13 -25.09 61.12
C ILE A 2 36.87 -25.70 61.80
N TYR A 3 35.74 -26.03 61.16
CA TYR A 3 35.50 -26.73 59.88
C TYR A 3 34.07 -26.45 59.32
N LYS A 4 33.87 -26.76 58.02
CA LYS A 4 32.61 -26.93 57.24
C LYS A 4 31.66 -28.02 57.81
N PRO A 5 30.41 -28.14 57.32
CA PRO A 5 30.06 -28.99 56.15
C PRO A 5 29.15 -28.20 55.17
N GLY A 6 29.00 -28.46 53.86
CA GLY A 6 29.09 -29.65 53.03
C GLY A 6 27.82 -29.65 52.16
N GLY A 7 27.94 -29.50 50.84
CA GLY A 7 26.80 -29.54 49.92
C GLY A 7 27.00 -28.74 48.63
N ASP A 8 27.20 -29.49 47.56
CA ASP A 8 26.79 -29.23 46.17
C ASP A 8 27.68 -28.42 45.20
N GLU A 9 28.26 -29.25 44.30
CA GLU A 9 28.13 -29.20 42.85
C GLU A 9 29.34 -28.80 41.99
N ASN A 10 29.60 -29.71 41.06
CA ASN A 10 30.87 -30.01 40.43
C ASN A 10 31.18 -29.04 39.30
N TRP A 11 32.37 -28.44 39.40
CA TRP A 11 33.12 -27.92 38.26
C TRP A 11 34.06 -29.01 37.76
N THR A 12 33.84 -29.47 36.52
CA THR A 12 34.82 -30.17 35.66
C THR A 12 34.52 -29.69 34.24
N LYS A 13 35.33 -28.85 33.57
CA LYS A 13 36.64 -29.17 32.97
C LYS A 13 36.67 -30.58 32.40
N ASP A 14 36.24 -30.70 31.14
CA ASP A 14 36.59 -31.70 30.10
C ASP A 14 35.76 -31.25 28.87
N GLY A 15 36.25 -31.08 27.66
CA GLY A 15 37.18 -31.90 26.90
C GLY A 15 36.47 -32.23 25.57
N TRP A 16 36.33 -31.26 24.67
CA TRP A 16 35.81 -31.54 23.32
C TRP A 16 36.91 -32.20 22.49
N PHE A 17 36.92 -33.53 22.49
CA PHE A 17 37.74 -34.35 21.59
C PHE A 17 37.05 -34.49 20.22
N ALA A 18 37.90 -34.53 19.19
CA ALA A 18 37.58 -34.69 17.79
C ALA A 18 37.42 -36.16 17.34
N GLY A 19 36.73 -36.36 16.20
CA GLY A 19 36.65 -37.60 15.40
C GLY A 19 35.29 -38.30 15.53
N ASP A 20 34.56 -38.69 14.48
CA ASP A 20 34.91 -38.97 13.09
C ASP A 20 33.64 -38.92 12.18
N PRO A 21 33.75 -39.11 10.85
CA PRO A 21 33.01 -38.35 9.85
C PRO A 21 31.87 -39.13 9.21
N ASP A 22 30.79 -38.44 8.86
CA ASP A 22 29.99 -38.75 7.67
C ASP A 22 28.96 -37.64 7.47
N VAL A 23 29.43 -36.53 6.87
CA VAL A 23 28.52 -35.53 6.31
C VAL A 23 29.06 -35.15 4.95
N HIS A 24 28.27 -35.47 3.93
CA HIS A 24 28.47 -35.05 2.55
C HIS A 24 28.88 -33.58 2.49
N SER A 25 30.07 -33.33 1.96
CA SER A 25 30.57 -31.98 1.72
C SER A 25 29.82 -31.36 0.54
N GLU A 26 28.84 -30.51 0.81
CA GLU A 26 28.46 -29.47 -0.13
C GLU A 26 29.52 -28.36 -0.05
N THR A 27 30.31 -28.24 -1.11
CA THR A 27 31.35 -27.22 -1.22
C THR A 27 30.71 -25.85 -1.40
N PHE A 28 30.67 -25.03 -0.35
CA PHE A 28 30.48 -23.60 -0.49
C PHE A 28 31.85 -22.96 -0.80
N GLY A 29 32.04 -22.53 -2.05
CA GLY A 29 33.22 -21.74 -2.43
C GLY A 29 33.08 -20.31 -1.90
N LEU A 30 33.65 -20.03 -0.72
CA LEU A 30 33.93 -18.67 -0.28
C LEU A 30 35.19 -18.17 -1.00
N VAL A 31 35.03 -17.22 -1.92
CA VAL A 31 36.15 -16.50 -2.51
C VAL A 31 36.56 -15.39 -1.56
N PHE A 32 37.77 -15.49 -1.01
CA PHE A 32 38.37 -14.45 -0.17
C PHE A 32 39.03 -13.39 -1.05
N ILE A 33 38.57 -12.14 -0.94
CA ILE A 33 39.33 -10.97 -1.42
C ILE A 33 40.18 -10.51 -0.25
N GLY A 34 41.49 -10.79 -0.29
CA GLY A 34 42.45 -10.22 0.65
C GLY A 34 42.53 -8.69 0.47
N LEU A 35 42.54 -7.94 1.57
CA LEU A 35 42.80 -6.49 1.63
C LEU A 35 44.28 -6.13 1.36
N ASP A 36 45.07 -7.10 0.90
CA ASP A 36 46.54 -7.13 0.92
C ASP A 36 47.19 -6.86 -0.45
N GLY A 37 46.39 -6.61 -1.50
CA GLY A 37 46.89 -6.13 -2.80
C GLY A 37 47.78 -7.10 -3.58
N ARG A 38 47.45 -8.39 -3.67
CA ARG A 38 48.12 -9.33 -4.59
C ARG A 38 47.13 -10.10 -5.50
N PRO A 39 47.50 -10.43 -6.75
CA PRO A 39 46.54 -10.86 -7.78
C PRO A 39 46.25 -12.37 -7.73
N LEU A 40 44.99 -12.68 -8.04
CA LEU A 40 44.35 -14.01 -8.20
C LEU A 40 44.91 -14.85 -9.36
N THR A 41 44.58 -16.14 -9.37
CA THR A 41 43.88 -16.88 -10.48
C THR A 41 43.86 -18.39 -10.16
N SER A 42 42.88 -19.22 -10.56
CA SER A 42 42.21 -19.27 -11.86
C SER A 42 40.75 -19.75 -11.76
N ASP A 43 39.79 -18.88 -12.04
CA ASP A 43 38.95 -18.90 -13.26
C ASP A 43 37.91 -17.78 -13.12
N ASP A 44 38.26 -16.59 -13.61
CA ASP A 44 37.60 -15.31 -13.29
C ASP A 44 37.01 -14.64 -14.54
N SER A 45 36.67 -15.41 -15.56
CA SER A 45 36.15 -14.85 -16.83
C SER A 45 34.72 -14.30 -16.76
N ALA A 46 34.06 -14.34 -15.60
CA ALA A 46 32.68 -13.86 -15.43
C ALA A 46 32.52 -12.68 -14.43
N CYS A 47 33.51 -12.39 -13.58
CA CYS A 47 33.44 -11.29 -12.62
C CYS A 47 34.07 -10.00 -13.17
N SER A 48 33.55 -9.53 -14.30
CA SER A 48 33.80 -8.17 -14.78
C SER A 48 32.97 -7.18 -13.95
N GLN A 49 33.31 -6.95 -12.68
CA GLN A 49 32.92 -5.71 -12.03
C GLN A 49 33.76 -4.59 -12.62
N ALA A 50 33.12 -3.68 -13.36
CA ALA A 50 33.78 -2.49 -13.86
C ALA A 50 34.45 -1.74 -12.68
N PRO A 51 35.78 -1.57 -12.66
CA PRO A 51 36.53 -1.05 -11.50
C PRO A 51 36.23 0.42 -11.15
N ASN A 52 35.33 1.06 -11.90
CA ASN A 52 34.98 2.46 -11.78
C ASN A 52 33.66 2.69 -11.04
N LEU A 53 32.89 1.63 -10.75
CA LEU A 53 31.68 1.69 -9.93
C LEU A 53 32.04 1.18 -8.52
N ARG A 54 32.65 2.06 -7.71
CA ARG A 54 32.68 1.81 -6.27
C ARG A 54 31.23 1.88 -5.78
N PHE A 55 30.74 0.80 -5.20
CA PHE A 55 29.53 0.81 -4.41
C PHE A 55 29.75 1.80 -3.27
N ASP A 56 29.01 2.90 -3.28
CA ASP A 56 29.10 3.96 -2.28
C ASP A 56 27.95 3.79 -1.28
N PRO A 57 28.19 3.13 -0.13
CA PRO A 57 27.14 2.92 0.87
C PRO A 57 26.60 4.25 1.43
N ASP A 58 27.41 5.31 1.44
CA ASP A 58 26.97 6.65 1.86
C ASP A 58 25.98 7.24 0.83
N SER A 59 26.17 6.97 -0.46
CA SER A 59 25.23 7.39 -1.51
C SER A 59 23.87 6.72 -1.38
N LEU A 60 23.84 5.40 -1.11
CA LEU A 60 22.60 4.66 -0.92
C LEU A 60 21.87 5.11 0.35
N PHE A 61 22.60 5.31 1.43
CA PHE A 61 22.05 5.82 2.68
C PHE A 61 21.41 7.22 2.50
N ASN A 62 22.10 8.12 1.81
CA ASN A 62 21.60 9.46 1.51
C ASN A 62 20.35 9.44 0.62
N GLU A 63 20.33 8.60 -0.42
CA GLU A 63 19.16 8.45 -1.30
C GLU A 63 17.95 7.89 -0.55
N ALA A 64 18.17 6.88 0.27
CA ALA A 64 17.14 6.24 1.06
C ALA A 64 16.54 7.18 2.12
N THR A 65 17.38 7.98 2.77
CA THR A 65 16.96 9.03 3.72
C THR A 65 16.10 10.09 3.02
N ARG A 66 16.48 10.50 1.80
CA ARG A 66 15.70 11.43 0.99
C ARG A 66 14.34 10.84 0.63
N LEU A 67 14.30 9.60 0.14
CA LEU A 67 13.05 8.92 -0.24
C LEU A 67 12.10 8.80 0.96
N ARG A 68 12.63 8.47 2.16
CA ARG A 68 11.83 8.44 3.39
C ARG A 68 11.22 9.80 3.72
N ALA A 69 12.02 10.87 3.66
CA ALA A 69 11.54 12.22 3.93
C ALA A 69 10.45 12.64 2.92
N ASP A 70 10.64 12.34 1.64
CA ASP A 70 9.68 12.62 0.58
C ASP A 70 8.37 11.83 0.78
N LEU A 71 8.46 10.54 1.12
CA LEU A 71 7.30 9.71 1.43
C LEU A 71 6.52 10.21 2.65
N GLY A 72 7.22 10.62 3.71
CA GLY A 72 6.59 11.24 4.88
C GLY A 72 5.83 12.51 4.52
N ALA A 73 6.41 13.37 3.67
CA ALA A 73 5.73 14.56 3.17
C ALA A 73 4.51 14.21 2.31
N GLN A 74 4.61 13.20 1.43
CA GLN A 74 3.47 12.74 0.63
C GLN A 74 2.37 12.11 1.50
N ALA A 75 2.70 11.36 2.55
CA ALA A 75 1.72 10.78 3.47
C ALA A 75 0.91 11.86 4.18
N ILE A 76 1.56 12.95 4.63
CA ILE A 76 0.87 14.11 5.23
C ILE A 76 -0.06 14.77 4.20
N ALA A 77 0.41 14.94 2.95
CA ALA A 77 -0.40 15.52 1.87
C ALA A 77 -1.61 14.62 1.51
N LEU A 78 -1.41 13.31 1.41
CA LEU A 78 -2.47 12.32 1.19
C LEU A 78 -3.47 12.31 2.34
N ALA A 79 -3.03 12.39 3.59
CA ALA A 79 -3.91 12.46 4.76
C ALA A 79 -4.77 13.75 4.75
N LYS A 80 -4.19 14.88 4.34
CA LYS A 80 -4.95 16.12 4.13
C LYS A 80 -5.99 15.94 3.02
N ARG A 81 -5.60 15.38 1.88
CA ARG A 81 -6.49 15.12 0.75
C ARG A 81 -7.61 14.15 1.11
N LEU A 82 -7.30 13.11 1.88
CA LEU A 82 -8.27 12.16 2.41
C LEU A 82 -9.34 12.88 3.23
N ARG A 83 -8.94 13.80 4.12
CA ARG A 83 -9.87 14.64 4.89
C ARG A 83 -10.76 15.50 3.99
N GLU A 84 -10.18 16.16 2.98
CA GLU A 84 -10.93 16.98 2.00
C GLU A 84 -11.96 16.14 1.23
N ILE A 85 -11.65 14.88 0.91
CA ILE A 85 -12.58 13.96 0.25
C ILE A 85 -13.68 13.52 1.22
N TYR A 86 -13.34 13.19 2.47
CA TYR A 86 -14.32 12.82 3.50
C TYR A 86 -15.32 13.94 3.79
N GLU A 87 -14.89 15.20 3.79
CA GLU A 87 -15.77 16.35 4.01
C GLU A 87 -16.87 16.48 2.94
N GLN A 88 -16.68 15.91 1.75
CA GLN A 88 -17.67 15.92 0.67
C GLN A 88 -18.74 14.84 0.81
N VAL A 89 -18.46 13.76 1.56
CA VAL A 89 -19.35 12.59 1.69
C VAL A 89 -20.72 12.95 2.28
N PRO A 90 -20.82 13.70 3.39
CA PRO A 90 -22.13 13.99 4.00
C PRO A 90 -23.04 14.79 3.07
N GLY A 91 -22.50 15.74 2.32
CA GLY A 91 -23.26 16.56 1.37
C GLY A 91 -23.86 15.69 0.26
N ARG A 92 -23.04 14.84 -0.37
CA ARG A 92 -23.53 13.94 -1.43
C ARG A 92 -24.52 12.90 -0.93
N GLN A 93 -24.36 12.42 0.31
CA GLN A 93 -25.33 11.53 0.92
C GLN A 93 -26.66 12.24 1.15
N ALA A 94 -26.66 13.49 1.61
CA ALA A 94 -27.87 14.29 1.78
C ALA A 94 -28.58 14.56 0.44
N ASP A 95 -27.82 14.86 -0.62
CA ASP A 95 -28.37 15.05 -1.97
C ASP A 95 -29.03 13.76 -2.49
N LEU A 96 -28.38 12.62 -2.26
CA LEU A 96 -28.89 11.31 -2.66
C LEU A 96 -30.20 10.97 -1.94
N GLU A 97 -30.25 11.15 -0.62
CA GLU A 97 -31.48 10.91 0.16
C GLU A 97 -32.60 11.87 -0.25
N THR A 98 -32.27 13.12 -0.56
CA THR A 98 -33.25 14.09 -1.07
C THR A 98 -33.84 13.65 -2.41
N ALA A 99 -32.99 13.18 -3.34
CA ALA A 99 -33.43 12.67 -4.63
C ALA A 99 -34.30 11.41 -4.49
N LYS A 100 -33.93 10.50 -3.58
CA LYS A 100 -34.71 9.28 -3.27
C LYS A 100 -36.09 9.61 -2.71
N VAL A 101 -36.17 10.54 -1.75
CA VAL A 101 -37.44 10.99 -1.17
C VAL A 101 -38.32 11.64 -2.25
N ALA A 102 -37.75 12.51 -3.08
CA ALA A 102 -38.48 13.16 -4.17
C ALA A 102 -39.03 12.15 -5.19
N LEU A 103 -38.24 11.14 -5.56
CA LEU A 103 -38.70 10.06 -6.42
C LEU A 103 -39.81 9.23 -5.76
N LYS A 104 -39.67 8.89 -4.49
CA LYS A 104 -40.69 8.12 -3.75
C LYS A 104 -42.02 8.88 -3.65
N THR A 105 -41.99 10.16 -3.30
CA THR A 105 -43.21 11.00 -3.31
C THR A 105 -43.84 11.06 -4.70
N ARG A 106 -43.03 11.09 -5.76
CA ARG A 106 -43.52 11.05 -7.14
C ARG A 106 -44.15 9.70 -7.49
N MET A 107 -43.52 8.59 -7.07
CA MET A 107 -44.07 7.24 -7.23
C MET A 107 -45.43 7.11 -6.59
N GLU A 108 -45.58 7.57 -5.35
CA GLU A 108 -46.84 7.53 -4.60
C GLU A 108 -47.92 8.41 -5.26
N ALA A 109 -47.57 9.64 -5.65
CA ALA A 109 -48.51 10.58 -6.27
C ALA A 109 -49.05 10.12 -7.63
N LYS A 110 -48.27 9.30 -8.36
CA LYS A 110 -48.63 8.80 -9.70
C LYS A 110 -48.90 7.30 -9.76
N ALA A 111 -48.84 6.61 -8.62
CA ALA A 111 -48.93 5.15 -8.53
C ALA A 111 -47.96 4.43 -9.51
N LEU A 112 -46.73 4.92 -9.62
CA LEU A 112 -45.67 4.30 -10.43
C LEU A 112 -45.02 3.19 -9.60
N THR A 113 -45.13 1.93 -10.04
CA THR A 113 -44.73 0.75 -9.27
C THR A 113 -43.57 -0.03 -9.88
N SER A 114 -43.23 0.22 -11.15
CA SER A 114 -42.15 -0.48 -11.84
C SER A 114 -41.11 0.49 -12.41
N PHE A 115 -39.88 0.00 -12.57
CA PHE A 115 -38.79 0.77 -13.15
C PHE A 115 -39.11 1.32 -14.56
N GLU A 116 -39.76 0.51 -15.40
CA GLU A 116 -40.17 0.94 -16.74
C GLU A 116 -41.22 2.06 -16.72
N GLN A 117 -42.15 2.05 -15.76
CA GLN A 117 -43.09 3.16 -15.59
C GLN A 117 -42.38 4.46 -15.15
N LEU A 118 -41.33 4.34 -14.32
CA LEU A 118 -40.53 5.50 -13.91
C LEU A 118 -39.72 6.08 -15.07
N LYS A 119 -39.20 5.25 -15.97
CA LYS A 119 -38.52 5.70 -17.19
C LYS A 119 -39.44 6.45 -18.15
N GLN A 120 -40.71 6.05 -18.21
CA GLN A 120 -41.70 6.68 -19.08
C GLN A 120 -42.24 8.01 -18.52
N ASP A 121 -42.17 8.24 -17.20
CA ASP A 121 -42.52 9.54 -16.60
C ASP A 121 -41.36 10.54 -16.72
N THR A 122 -41.63 11.70 -17.33
CA THR A 122 -40.60 12.73 -17.60
C THR A 122 -39.89 13.24 -16.35
N VAL A 123 -40.58 13.30 -15.21
CA VAL A 123 -40.00 13.81 -13.96
C VAL A 123 -39.31 12.67 -13.20
N ALA A 124 -39.94 11.50 -13.08
CA ALA A 124 -39.34 10.35 -12.43
C ALA A 124 -38.07 9.87 -13.14
N SER A 125 -38.04 9.88 -14.47
CA SER A 125 -36.86 9.55 -15.27
C SER A 125 -35.66 10.46 -14.96
N ARG A 126 -35.89 11.76 -14.76
CA ARG A 126 -34.83 12.70 -14.34
C ARG A 126 -34.33 12.44 -12.93
N TRP A 127 -35.24 12.11 -12.00
CA TRP A 127 -34.85 11.70 -10.65
C TRP A 127 -34.04 10.40 -10.66
N LEU A 128 -34.41 9.42 -11.49
CA LEU A 128 -33.63 8.19 -11.66
C LEU A 128 -32.22 8.49 -12.17
N LEU A 129 -32.08 9.34 -13.20
CA LEU A 129 -30.77 9.74 -13.71
C LEU A 129 -29.92 10.42 -12.63
N LEU A 130 -30.52 11.30 -11.83
CA LEU A 130 -29.82 11.97 -10.73
C LEU A 130 -29.40 10.97 -9.63
N ILE A 131 -30.26 10.02 -9.26
CA ILE A 131 -29.92 8.98 -8.29
C ILE A 131 -28.76 8.12 -8.80
N GLY A 132 -28.82 7.70 -10.06
CA GLY A 132 -27.74 6.94 -10.69
C GLY A 132 -26.41 7.71 -10.73
N GLU A 133 -26.46 9.00 -11.07
CA GLU A 133 -25.30 9.89 -11.01
C GLU A 133 -24.71 9.98 -9.60
N LEU A 134 -25.56 10.16 -8.59
CA LEU A 134 -25.14 10.28 -7.19
C LEU A 134 -24.62 8.96 -6.61
N GLU A 135 -25.19 7.81 -6.95
CA GLU A 135 -24.68 6.49 -6.54
C GLU A 135 -23.31 6.18 -7.17
N LEU A 136 -23.14 6.43 -8.48
CA LEU A 136 -21.83 6.28 -9.15
C LEU A 136 -20.77 7.23 -8.57
N SER A 137 -21.18 8.47 -8.32
CA SER A 137 -20.38 9.50 -7.68
C SER A 137 -19.93 9.10 -6.27
N ARG A 138 -20.83 8.52 -5.46
CA ARG A 138 -20.53 7.98 -4.12
C ARG A 138 -19.54 6.83 -4.20
N LYS A 139 -19.80 5.82 -5.04
CA LYS A 139 -18.92 4.66 -5.22
C LYS A 139 -17.51 5.08 -5.63
N ARG A 140 -17.38 6.06 -6.52
CA ARG A 140 -16.08 6.61 -6.94
C ARG A 140 -15.34 7.30 -5.79
N ILE A 141 -16.06 8.04 -4.94
CA ILE A 141 -15.46 8.64 -3.73
C ILE A 141 -14.99 7.54 -2.78
N GLU A 142 -15.82 6.52 -2.52
CA GLU A 142 -15.48 5.38 -1.66
C GLU A 142 -14.20 4.68 -2.16
N THR A 143 -14.11 4.36 -3.46
CA THR A 143 -12.89 3.78 -4.05
C THR A 143 -11.68 4.72 -3.93
N LYS A 144 -11.88 6.04 -4.05
CA LYS A 144 -10.78 7.01 -3.89
C LYS A 144 -10.30 7.07 -2.43
N ILE A 145 -11.22 7.05 -1.47
CA ILE A 145 -10.93 6.98 -0.03
C ILE A 145 -10.13 5.72 0.28
N GLU A 146 -10.57 4.57 -0.20
CA GLU A 146 -9.91 3.27 -0.01
C GLU A 146 -8.47 3.30 -0.55
N ARG A 147 -8.29 3.64 -1.83
CA ARG A 147 -6.96 3.71 -2.46
C ARG A 147 -6.00 4.68 -1.74
N VAL A 148 -6.49 5.86 -1.36
CA VAL A 148 -5.66 6.85 -0.64
C VAL A 148 -5.29 6.34 0.76
N SER A 149 -6.23 5.70 1.46
CA SER A 149 -5.99 5.15 2.80
C SER A 149 -4.99 3.99 2.76
N GLU A 150 -5.16 3.05 1.83
CA GLU A 150 -4.22 1.93 1.60
C GLU A 150 -2.81 2.44 1.29
N THR A 151 -2.69 3.47 0.44
CA THR A 151 -1.38 4.07 0.10
C THR A 151 -0.73 4.68 1.34
N ILE A 152 -1.49 5.38 2.19
CA ILE A 152 -0.97 5.92 3.45
C ILE A 152 -0.48 4.79 4.37
N GLU A 153 -1.26 3.71 4.52
CA GLU A 153 -0.89 2.57 5.35
C GLU A 153 0.40 1.90 4.85
N LEU A 154 0.51 1.66 3.54
CA LEU A 154 1.73 1.11 2.93
C LEU A 154 2.94 2.00 3.18
N ILE A 155 2.79 3.33 3.05
CA ILE A 155 3.89 4.26 3.35
C ILE A 155 4.31 4.17 4.81
N VAL A 156 3.36 4.10 5.75
CA VAL A 156 3.66 3.99 7.19
C VAL A 156 4.38 2.67 7.49
N ILE A 157 3.93 1.56 6.90
CA ILE A 157 4.56 0.24 7.06
C ILE A 157 6.00 0.28 6.53
N GLU A 158 6.20 0.75 5.30
CA GLU A 158 7.53 0.74 4.67
C GLU A 158 8.48 1.75 5.33
N ALA A 159 8.00 2.90 5.80
CA ALA A 159 8.80 3.81 6.61
C ALA A 159 9.24 3.17 7.93
N GLY A 160 8.34 2.43 8.62
CA GLY A 160 8.68 1.72 9.85
C GLY A 160 9.66 0.55 9.61
N ARG A 161 9.55 -0.16 8.48
CA ARG A 161 10.53 -1.17 8.07
C ARG A 161 11.89 -0.52 7.83
N PHE A 162 11.92 0.63 7.18
CA PHE A 162 13.14 1.39 6.94
C PHE A 162 13.85 1.81 8.23
N ASP A 163 13.10 2.32 9.22
CA ASP A 163 13.66 2.71 10.53
C ASP A 163 14.31 1.51 11.24
N ASN A 164 13.73 0.31 11.13
CA ASN A 164 14.32 -0.91 11.67
C ASN A 164 15.61 -1.31 10.94
N PHE A 165 15.65 -1.15 9.61
CA PHE A 165 16.86 -1.46 8.82
C PHE A 165 18.00 -0.47 9.07
N GLU A 166 17.67 0.80 9.30
CA GLU A 166 18.63 1.81 9.76
C GLU A 166 19.23 1.42 11.12
N ALA A 167 18.39 0.98 12.07
CA ALA A 167 18.83 0.53 13.39
C ALA A 167 19.71 -0.74 13.36
N GLU A 168 19.53 -1.60 12.36
CA GLU A 168 20.31 -2.84 12.18
C GLU A 168 21.56 -2.66 11.28
N GLU A 169 21.81 -1.47 10.73
CA GLU A 169 22.89 -1.18 9.75
C GLU A 169 22.83 -2.04 8.46
N ARG A 170 21.66 -2.59 8.09
CA ARG A 170 21.49 -3.52 6.95
C ARG A 170 20.99 -2.85 5.66
N LEU A 171 21.03 -1.53 5.59
CA LEU A 171 20.52 -0.75 4.46
C LEU A 171 21.22 -1.09 3.13
N ALA A 172 22.51 -1.38 3.16
CA ALA A 172 23.29 -1.74 1.98
C ALA A 172 22.88 -3.09 1.35
N GLU A 173 22.23 -3.97 2.12
CA GLU A 173 21.83 -5.31 1.66
C GLU A 173 20.50 -5.30 0.88
N ARG A 174 19.81 -4.15 0.79
CA ARG A 174 18.36 -4.08 0.49
C ARG A 174 17.98 -3.09 -0.61
N SER A 175 18.72 -3.10 -1.71
CA SER A 175 18.42 -2.27 -2.90
C SER A 175 17.00 -2.44 -3.47
N GLU A 176 16.36 -3.61 -3.27
CA GLU A 176 14.97 -3.88 -3.67
C GLU A 176 13.94 -3.07 -2.85
N ASP A 177 14.24 -2.77 -1.58
CA ASP A 177 13.35 -1.98 -0.74
C ASP A 177 13.34 -0.50 -1.20
N LEU A 178 14.44 0.01 -1.77
CA LEU A 178 14.49 1.35 -2.38
C LEU A 178 13.61 1.46 -3.63
N VAL A 179 13.54 0.39 -4.43
CA VAL A 179 12.63 0.31 -5.57
C VAL A 179 11.19 0.37 -5.09
N THR A 180 10.86 -0.35 -4.02
CA THR A 180 9.52 -0.34 -3.40
C THR A 180 9.14 1.06 -2.91
N LEU A 181 10.04 1.75 -2.21
CA LEU A 181 9.82 3.14 -1.77
C LEU A 181 9.62 4.12 -2.94
N THR A 182 10.33 3.91 -4.06
CA THR A 182 10.20 4.73 -5.27
C THR A 182 8.86 4.54 -5.94
N VAL A 183 8.40 3.28 -6.07
CA VAL A 183 7.07 2.97 -6.62
C VAL A 183 5.96 3.59 -5.76
N LEU A 184 6.05 3.44 -4.43
CA LEU A 184 5.09 4.06 -3.50
C LEU A 184 5.08 5.59 -3.61
N LEU A 185 6.25 6.20 -3.85
CA LEU A 185 6.36 7.64 -4.02
C LEU A 185 5.69 8.12 -5.30
N ASP A 186 5.87 7.39 -6.40
CA ASP A 186 5.23 7.71 -7.69
C ASP A 186 3.70 7.50 -7.62
N ASP A 187 3.24 6.43 -6.98
CA ASP A 187 1.81 6.18 -6.74
C ASP A 187 1.18 7.29 -5.89
N ALA A 188 1.86 7.71 -4.81
CA ALA A 188 1.40 8.81 -3.95
C ALA A 188 1.31 10.14 -4.72
N LYS A 189 2.32 10.48 -5.52
CA LYS A 189 2.31 11.67 -6.38
C LYS A 189 1.19 11.61 -7.40
N HIS A 190 0.97 10.45 -8.01
CA HIS A 190 -0.11 10.24 -8.97
C HIS A 190 -1.48 10.50 -8.33
N LEU A 191 -1.74 9.91 -7.15
CA LEU A 191 -3.01 10.10 -6.42
C LEU A 191 -3.24 11.56 -6.00
N LEU A 192 -2.19 12.31 -5.66
CA LEU A 192 -2.28 13.74 -5.36
C LEU A 192 -2.52 14.59 -6.61
N GLY A 193 -2.01 14.16 -7.76
CA GLY A 193 -2.22 14.80 -9.06
C GLY A 193 -3.57 14.51 -9.71
N GLU A 194 -4.29 13.46 -9.27
CA GLU A 194 -5.64 13.14 -9.75
C GLU A 194 -6.69 14.15 -9.22
N ASP A 195 -6.76 15.30 -9.89
CA ASP A 195 -7.94 16.17 -9.95
C ASP A 195 -8.80 15.78 -11.14
N THR A 196 -9.18 14.50 -11.22
CA THR A 196 -10.09 14.07 -12.27
C THR A 196 -11.49 14.58 -11.91
N PRO A 197 -12.06 15.55 -12.63
CA PRO A 197 -13.46 15.90 -12.43
C PRO A 197 -14.34 14.65 -12.57
N LEU A 198 -15.55 14.71 -12.03
CA LEU A 198 -16.59 13.77 -12.45
C LEU A 198 -16.75 13.97 -13.96
N ALA A 199 -16.08 13.13 -14.75
CA ALA A 199 -16.29 13.06 -16.18
C ALA A 199 -17.79 12.93 -16.40
N ALA A 200 -18.30 13.59 -17.44
CA ALA A 200 -19.71 13.50 -17.78
C ALA A 200 -20.10 12.02 -17.85
N LEU A 201 -20.83 11.56 -16.83
CA LEU A 201 -21.27 10.18 -16.77
C LEU A 201 -22.29 9.99 -17.89
N ASP A 202 -22.13 8.94 -18.67
CA ASP A 202 -23.10 8.59 -19.71
C ASP A 202 -24.45 8.23 -19.07
N ASP A 203 -25.54 8.62 -19.72
CA ASP A 203 -26.90 8.37 -19.23
C ASP A 203 -27.20 6.87 -19.14
N GLY A 204 -26.57 6.05 -19.99
CA GLY A 204 -26.67 4.59 -19.89
C GLY A 204 -26.09 4.04 -18.57
N ALA A 205 -24.92 4.52 -18.16
CA ALA A 205 -24.32 4.14 -16.88
C ALA A 205 -25.15 4.63 -15.69
N LYS A 206 -25.69 5.85 -15.76
CA LYS A 206 -26.59 6.40 -14.72
C LYS A 206 -27.85 5.54 -14.57
N LEU A 207 -28.48 5.18 -15.69
CA LEU A 207 -29.70 4.36 -15.65
C LEU A 207 -29.41 2.97 -15.08
N SER A 208 -28.29 2.33 -15.45
CA SER A 208 -27.89 1.04 -14.88
C SER A 208 -27.72 1.12 -13.36
N ALA A 209 -27.02 2.15 -12.87
CA ALA A 209 -26.83 2.34 -11.43
C ALA A 209 -28.15 2.64 -10.70
N ALA A 210 -29.05 3.39 -11.34
CA ALA A 210 -30.38 3.67 -10.81
C ALA A 210 -31.27 2.40 -10.78
N GLU A 211 -31.13 1.51 -11.76
CA GLU A 211 -31.84 0.23 -11.82
C GLU A 211 -31.37 -0.71 -10.72
N GLU A 212 -30.06 -0.88 -10.54
CA GLU A 212 -29.48 -1.66 -9.44
C GLU A 212 -29.96 -1.16 -8.08
N TRP A 213 -29.98 0.17 -7.89
CA TRP A 213 -30.55 0.79 -6.70
C TRP A 213 -32.04 0.46 -6.52
N PHE A 214 -32.83 0.64 -7.57
CA PHE A 214 -34.27 0.42 -7.52
C PHE A 214 -34.62 -1.04 -7.17
N GLN A 215 -33.96 -2.00 -7.81
CA GLN A 215 -34.12 -3.43 -7.55
C GLN A 215 -33.80 -3.76 -6.08
N ARG A 216 -32.71 -3.23 -5.54
CA ARG A 216 -32.29 -3.47 -4.15
C ARG A 216 -33.29 -2.94 -3.13
N ASP A 217 -33.87 -1.77 -3.39
CA ASP A 217 -34.66 -1.02 -2.42
C ASP A 217 -36.18 -1.27 -2.55
N PHE A 218 -36.67 -1.74 -3.71
CA PHE A 218 -38.12 -1.90 -3.99
C PHE A 218 -38.56 -3.27 -4.52
N GLU A 219 -37.67 -4.11 -5.07
CA GLU A 219 -38.06 -5.39 -5.69
C GLU A 219 -37.68 -6.63 -4.86
N LYS A 220 -37.55 -6.49 -3.54
CA LYS A 220 -37.36 -7.62 -2.61
C LYS A 220 -38.64 -8.37 -2.28
#